data_AF-A0A5B9SXR8-F1
#
_entry.id   AF-A0A5B9SXR8-F1
#
_cell.length_a   1.000
_cell.length_b   1.000
_cell.length_c   1.000
_cell.angle_alpha   90.00
_cell.angle_beta   90.00
_cell.angle_gamma   90.00
#
_symmetry.space_group_name_H-M   'P 1'
#
loop_
_entity.id
_entity.type
_entity.pdbx_description
1 polymer ?
#
loop_
_entity_poly.entity_id
_entity_poly.type
_entity_poly.pdbx_seq_one_letter_code
_entity_poly.pdbx_strand_id
1 'polypeptide(L)'
;MRKTEEWMISQMSFSGAILWINIFSSVLLVPVYEEIVFRGYLFNSFKFWFNDNIYISAIVTSVIFSALHLQYTDFRTFLMLFLVSLVLISAKIKSNGLLMPILLHMSMNTVIAGIQYLAYISYTH
;
A
#
# COMPACT_ATOMS: atom_id res chain seq x y z
N MET A 1 20.79 8.60 -7.30
CA MET A 1 20.80 7.70 -6.13
C MET A 1 19.42 7.75 -5.50
N ARG A 2 18.76 6.60 -5.29
CA ARG A 2 17.50 6.53 -4.54
C ARG A 2 17.80 6.98 -3.11
N LYS A 3 17.12 8.00 -2.59
CA LYS A 3 17.24 8.36 -1.18
C LYS A 3 16.63 7.23 -0.36
N THR A 4 17.35 6.76 0.66
CA THR A 4 16.77 5.88 1.67
C THR A 4 15.82 6.72 2.50
N GLU A 5 14.55 6.33 2.54
CA GLU A 5 13.53 7.07 3.28
C GLU A 5 13.71 6.85 4.79
N GLU A 6 13.61 7.91 5.59
CA GLU A 6 13.90 7.88 7.04
C GLU A 6 13.04 6.87 7.80
N TRP A 7 11.78 6.69 7.36
CA TRP A 7 10.86 5.72 7.96
C TRP A 7 11.33 4.27 7.78
N MET A 8 12.07 3.96 6.70
CA MET A 8 12.62 2.62 6.49
C MET A 8 13.75 2.35 7.49
N ILE A 9 14.58 3.36 7.76
CA ILE A 9 15.69 3.27 8.72
C ILE A 9 15.13 3.14 10.14
N SER A 10 14.09 3.91 10.48
CA SER A 10 13.48 3.85 11.82
C SER A 10 12.83 2.48 12.10
N GLN A 11 12.23 1.83 11.10
CA GLN A 11 11.71 0.47 11.29
C GLN A 11 12.80 -0.54 11.64
N MET A 12 13.96 -0.45 10.99
CA MET A 12 15.12 -1.32 11.27
C MET A 12 15.83 -0.99 12.59
N SER A 13 15.54 0.17 13.20
CA SER A 13 16.08 0.53 14.52
C SER A 13 15.38 -0.17 15.68
N PHE A 14 14.18 -0.72 15.46
CA PHE A 14 13.50 -1.53 16.47
C PHE A 14 14.16 -2.91 16.61
N SER A 15 14.16 -3.46 17.82
CA SER A 15 14.76 -4.77 18.10
C SER A 15 13.79 -5.70 18.82
N GLY A 16 14.04 -7.01 18.72
CA GLY A 16 13.26 -8.04 19.40
C GLY A 16 11.79 -8.06 18.99
N ALA A 17 10.89 -8.12 19.98
CA ALA A 17 9.45 -8.23 19.75
C ALA A 17 8.83 -7.03 19.02
N ILE A 18 9.37 -5.82 19.21
CA ILE A 18 8.82 -4.59 18.62
C ILE A 18 8.97 -4.60 17.10
N LEU A 19 10.12 -5.08 16.60
CA LEU A 19 10.36 -5.24 15.16
C LEU A 19 9.35 -6.20 14.53
N TRP A 20 9.13 -7.36 15.16
CA TRP A 20 8.16 -8.34 14.66
C TRP A 20 6.72 -7.83 14.68
N ILE A 21 6.32 -7.10 15.72
CA ILE A 21 4.99 -6.46 15.78
C ILE A 21 4.83 -5.43 14.66
N ASN A 22 5.87 -4.63 14.39
CA ASN A 22 5.83 -3.62 13.34
C ASN A 22 5.69 -4.26 11.94
N ILE A 23 6.48 -5.29 11.65
CA ILE A 23 6.41 -6.04 10.39
C ILE A 23 5.04 -6.71 10.24
N PHE A 24 4.54 -7.37 11.28
CA PHE A 24 3.24 -8.03 11.22
C PHE A 24 2.11 -7.02 10.96
N SER A 25 2.14 -5.88 11.65
CA SER A 25 1.16 -4.81 11.46
C SER A 25 1.20 -4.22 10.05
N SER A 26 2.39 -3.90 9.54
CA SER A 26 2.55 -3.28 8.21
C SER A 26 2.23 -4.23 7.05
N VAL A 27 2.43 -5.54 7.24
CA VAL A 27 2.16 -6.56 6.23
C VAL A 27 0.70 -7.03 6.25
N LEU A 28 0.06 -7.08 7.42
CA LEU A 28 -1.28 -7.67 7.54
C LEU A 28 -2.36 -6.66 7.91
N LEU A 29 -2.18 -5.92 9.00
CA LEU A 29 -3.24 -5.06 9.53
C LEU A 29 -3.45 -3.81 8.67
N VAL A 30 -2.36 -3.16 8.28
CA VAL A 30 -2.40 -1.93 7.47
C VAL A 30 -3.07 -2.16 6.12
N PRO A 31 -2.69 -3.18 5.31
CA PRO A 31 -3.36 -3.44 4.03
C PRO A 31 -4.86 -3.70 4.17
N VAL A 32 -5.28 -4.45 5.19
CA VAL A 32 -6.72 -4.72 5.43
C VAL A 32 -7.47 -3.42 5.70
N TYR A 33 -6.93 -2.57 6.58
CA TYR A 33 -7.50 -1.27 6.88
C TYR A 33 -7.59 -0.38 5.63
N GLU A 34 -6.50 -0.30 4.86
CA GLU A 34 -6.46 0.52 3.65
C GLU A 34 -7.46 0.03 2.59
N GLU A 35 -7.57 -1.27 2.34
CA GLU A 35 -8.54 -1.77 1.36
C GLU A 35 -9.98 -1.48 1.76
N ILE A 36 -10.32 -1.59 3.05
CA ILE A 36 -11.66 -1.26 3.55
C ILE A 36 -11.95 0.22 3.32
N VAL A 37 -11.03 1.12 3.70
CA VAL A 37 -11.22 2.57 3.57
C VAL A 37 -11.25 3.00 2.12
N PHE A 38 -10.24 2.64 1.32
CA PHE A 38 -10.07 3.14 -0.03
C PHE A 38 -10.98 2.44 -1.05
N ARG A 39 -11.12 1.11 -1.00
CA ARG A 39 -11.87 0.35 -2.02
C ARG A 39 -13.29 0.05 -1.56
N GLY A 40 -13.49 -0.13 -0.25
CA GLY A 40 -14.80 -0.35 0.36
C GLY A 40 -15.63 0.92 0.44
N TYR A 41 -15.06 2.00 1.00
CA TYR A 41 -15.79 3.25 1.18
C TYR A 41 -15.49 4.25 0.07
N LEU A 42 -14.25 4.74 -0.04
CA LEU A 42 -13.93 5.89 -0.88
C LEU A 42 -14.26 5.67 -2.37
N PHE A 43 -13.81 4.54 -2.94
CA PHE A 43 -14.09 4.20 -4.33
C PHE A 43 -15.59 4.07 -4.62
N ASN A 44 -16.35 3.42 -3.72
CA ASN A 44 -17.79 3.23 -3.91
C ASN A 44 -18.55 4.56 -3.75
N SER A 45 -18.14 5.43 -2.82
CA SER A 45 -18.69 6.79 -2.68
C SER A 45 -18.47 7.63 -3.94
N PHE A 46 -17.25 7.62 -4.50
CA PHE A 46 -16.99 8.32 -5.76
C PHE A 46 -17.73 7.70 -6.93
N LYS A 47 -17.86 6.36 -6.99
CA LYS A 47 -18.68 5.69 -8.01
C LYS A 47 -20.13 6.18 -7.94
N PHE A 48 -20.69 6.33 -6.75
CA PHE A 48 -22.02 6.91 -6.57
C PHE A 48 -22.09 8.39 -7.01
N TRP A 49 -21.13 9.23 -6.62
CA TRP A 49 -21.12 10.66 -6.97
C TRP A 49 -20.88 10.95 -8.45
N PHE A 50 -20.12 10.10 -9.14
CA PHE A 50 -19.79 10.27 -10.56
C PHE A 50 -20.72 9.46 -11.48
N ASN A 51 -21.96 9.22 -11.08
CA ASN A 51 -22.97 8.49 -11.87
C ASN A 51 -22.45 7.12 -12.39
N ASP A 52 -21.90 6.32 -11.48
CA ASP A 52 -21.30 5.01 -11.76
C ASP A 52 -20.07 5.00 -12.68
N ASN A 53 -19.45 6.15 -12.94
CA ASN A 53 -18.23 6.23 -13.75
C ASN A 53 -17.01 5.62 -13.04
N ILE A 54 -16.71 4.38 -13.39
CA ILE A 54 -15.60 3.58 -12.84
C ILE A 54 -14.24 4.27 -13.03
N TYR A 55 -14.00 4.86 -14.21
CA TYR A 55 -12.69 5.39 -14.57
C TYR A 55 -12.34 6.62 -13.74
N ILE A 56 -13.27 7.57 -13.61
CA ILE A 56 -13.05 8.78 -12.82
C ILE A 56 -12.90 8.41 -11.34
N SER A 57 -13.76 7.54 -10.82
CA SER A 57 -13.66 7.08 -9.43
C SER A 57 -12.34 6.39 -9.14
N ALA A 58 -11.85 5.57 -10.07
CA ALA A 58 -10.57 4.88 -9.93
C ALA A 58 -9.41 5.89 -9.88
N ILE A 59 -9.36 6.83 -10.84
CA ILE A 59 -8.32 7.85 -10.90
C ILE A 59 -8.31 8.70 -9.63
N VAL A 60 -9.46 9.23 -9.21
CA VAL A 60 -9.57 10.09 -8.02
C VAL A 60 -9.17 9.33 -6.75
N THR A 61 -9.64 8.10 -6.58
CA THR A 61 -9.25 7.24 -5.44
C THR A 61 -7.75 6.98 -5.43
N SER A 62 -7.15 6.67 -6.59
CA SER A 62 -5.72 6.41 -6.70
C SER A 62 -4.85 7.64 -6.47
N VAL A 63 -5.29 8.82 -6.91
CA VAL A 63 -4.62 10.09 -6.60
C VAL A 63 -4.61 10.31 -5.10
N ILE A 64 -5.77 10.22 -4.44
CA ILE A 64 -5.88 10.41 -2.98
C ILE A 64 -5.05 9.38 -2.22
N PHE A 65 -5.13 8.09 -2.62
CA PHE A 65 -4.32 7.03 -2.02
C PHE A 65 -2.83 7.37 -2.07
N SER A 66 -2.31 7.71 -3.25
CA SER A 66 -0.90 8.07 -3.40
C SER A 66 -0.54 9.32 -2.58
N ALA A 67 -1.36 10.37 -2.62
CA ALA A 67 -1.07 11.64 -1.94
C ALA A 67 -1.05 11.52 -0.41
N LEU A 68 -1.82 10.59 0.17
CA LEU A 68 -1.82 10.34 1.60
C LEU A 68 -0.59 9.58 2.11
N HIS A 69 0.24 9.02 1.22
CA HIS A 69 1.49 8.36 1.58
C HIS A 69 2.63 9.37 1.75
N LEU A 70 2.44 10.34 2.65
CA LEU A 70 3.34 11.48 2.88
C LEU A 70 4.71 11.09 3.44
N GLN A 71 4.89 9.85 3.89
CA GLN A 71 6.18 9.33 4.35
C GLN A 71 7.22 9.19 3.23
N TYR A 72 6.79 9.22 1.96
CA TYR A 72 7.70 9.18 0.82
C TYR A 72 8.04 10.58 0.33
N THR A 73 9.30 10.78 -0.03
CA THR A 73 9.78 12.08 -0.53
C THR A 73 10.01 12.07 -2.04
N ASP A 74 10.21 10.90 -2.65
CA ASP A 74 10.42 10.76 -4.08
C ASP A 74 9.09 10.72 -4.87
N PHE A 75 8.93 11.66 -5.81
CA PHE A 75 7.79 11.71 -6.73
C PHE A 75 7.57 10.39 -7.50
N ARG A 76 8.65 9.67 -7.83
CA ARG A 76 8.55 8.37 -8.52
C ARG A 76 7.81 7.33 -7.69
N THR A 77 7.96 7.39 -6.37
CA THR A 77 7.25 6.49 -5.44
C THR A 77 5.76 6.82 -5.41
N PHE A 78 5.39 8.10 -5.40
CA PHE A 78 3.98 8.51 -5.53
C PHE A 78 3.34 7.99 -6.82
N LEU A 79 4.04 8.09 -7.95
CA LEU A 79 3.56 7.53 -9.23
C LEU A 79 3.41 6.00 -9.15
N MET A 80 4.35 5.30 -8.51
CA MET A 80 4.26 3.86 -8.32
C MET A 80 3.06 3.47 -7.44
N LEU A 81 2.83 4.19 -6.34
CA LEU A 81 1.68 3.98 -5.44
C LEU A 81 0.35 4.25 -6.16
N PHE A 82 0.29 5.28 -7.02
CA PHE A 82 -0.85 5.54 -7.87
C PHE A 82 -1.17 4.34 -8.78
N LEU A 83 -0.16 3.79 -9.46
CA LEU A 83 -0.32 2.63 -10.34
C LEU A 83 -0.72 1.36 -9.56
N VAL A 84 -0.10 1.11 -8.41
CA VAL A 84 -0.49 0.02 -7.50
C VAL A 84 -1.95 0.17 -7.08
N SER A 85 -2.38 1.39 -6.77
CA SER A 85 -3.77 1.65 -6.40
C SER A 85 -4.75 1.31 -7.52
N LEU A 86 -4.43 1.65 -8.78
CA LEU A 86 -5.24 1.28 -9.94
C LEU A 86 -5.33 -0.24 -10.14
N VAL A 87 -4.23 -0.97 -9.92
CA VAL A 87 -4.21 -2.44 -9.99
C VAL A 87 -5.13 -3.04 -8.93
N LEU A 88 -5.08 -2.56 -7.69
CA LEU A 88 -5.93 -3.03 -6.60
C LEU A 88 -7.41 -2.71 -6.82
N ILE A 89 -7.73 -1.53 -7.37
CA ILE A 89 -9.10 -1.20 -7.78
C ILE A 89 -9.58 -2.13 -8.90
N SER A 90 -8.72 -2.43 -9.87
CA SER A 90 -9.02 -3.38 -10.95
C SER A 90 -9.30 -4.78 -10.39
N ALA A 91 -8.52 -5.21 -9.39
CA ALA A 91 -8.75 -6.47 -8.67
C ALA A 91 -10.12 -6.47 -7.96
N LYS A 92 -10.47 -5.39 -7.25
CA LYS A 92 -11.79 -5.21 -6.61
C LYS A 92 -12.94 -5.35 -7.61
N ILE A 93 -12.83 -4.69 -8.76
CA ILE A 93 -13.85 -4.70 -9.80
C ILE A 93 -14.01 -6.10 -10.37
N LYS A 94 -12.89 -6.78 -10.66
CA LYS A 94 -12.88 -8.14 -11.22
C LYS A 94 -13.42 -9.18 -10.24
N SER A 95 -13.11 -9.07 -8.95
CA SER A 95 -13.57 -10.02 -7.93
C SER A 95 -14.92 -9.66 -7.30
N ASN A 96 -15.46 -8.48 -7.60
CA ASN A 96 -16.65 -7.92 -6.96
C ASN A 96 -16.62 -7.99 -5.42
N GLY A 97 -15.46 -7.72 -4.83
CA GLY A 97 -15.25 -7.87 -3.39
C GLY A 97 -13.90 -7.37 -2.92
N LEU A 98 -13.71 -7.32 -1.60
CA LEU A 98 -12.47 -6.80 -0.98
C LEU A 98 -11.42 -7.88 -0.70
N LEU A 99 -11.79 -9.17 -0.70
CA LEU A 99 -10.84 -10.23 -0.36
C LEU A 99 -9.67 -10.30 -1.35
N MET A 100 -9.94 -10.20 -2.65
CA MET A 100 -8.90 -10.24 -3.69
C MET A 100 -7.89 -9.09 -3.57
N PRO A 101 -8.30 -7.81 -3.53
CA PRO A 101 -7.34 -6.72 -3.35
C PRO A 101 -6.61 -6.79 -2.00
N ILE A 102 -7.27 -7.26 -0.92
CA ILE A 102 -6.60 -7.46 0.38
C ILE A 102 -5.46 -8.47 0.25
N LEU A 103 -5.72 -9.65 -0.30
CA LEU A 103 -4.70 -10.69 -0.45
C LEU A 103 -3.56 -10.24 -1.37
N LEU A 104 -3.87 -9.55 -2.47
CA LEU A 104 -2.86 -8.97 -3.36
C LEU A 104 -2.00 -7.95 -2.64
N HIS A 105 -2.60 -7.03 -1.89
CA HIS A 105 -1.86 -6.00 -1.16
C HIS A 105 -0.99 -6.61 -0.06
N MET A 106 -1.52 -7.53 0.74
CA MET A 106 -0.74 -8.25 1.76
C MET A 106 0.42 -9.03 1.13
N SER A 107 0.20 -9.67 -0.03
CA SER A 107 1.25 -10.40 -0.75
C SER A 107 2.37 -9.47 -1.22
N MET A 108 2.01 -8.30 -1.76
CA MET A 108 2.97 -7.29 -2.18
C MET A 108 3.81 -6.79 -1.00
N ASN A 109 3.16 -6.44 0.12
CA ASN A 109 3.85 -5.97 1.32
C ASN A 109 4.75 -7.07 1.90
N THR A 110 4.34 -8.34 1.85
CA THR A 110 5.17 -9.48 2.27
C THR A 110 6.44 -9.57 1.43
N VAL A 111 6.33 -9.47 0.10
CA VAL A 111 7.48 -9.52 -0.80
C VAL A 111 8.41 -8.33 -0.54
N ILE A 112 7.87 -7.13 -0.38
CA ILE A 112 8.68 -5.92 -0.12
C ILE A 112 9.39 -6.03 1.23
N ALA A 113 8.69 -6.43 2.29
CA ALA A 113 9.29 -6.62 3.62
C ALA A 113 10.36 -7.73 3.62
N GLY A 114 10.12 -8.83 2.90
CA GLY A 114 11.10 -9.89 2.72
C GLY A 114 12.38 -9.43 2.02
N ILE A 115 12.25 -8.66 0.94
CA ILE A 115 13.41 -8.07 0.23
C ILE A 115 14.18 -7.11 1.16
N GLN A 116 13.47 -6.29 1.94
CA GLN A 116 14.11 -5.38 2.90
C GLN A 116 14.87 -6.13 3.99
N TYR A 117 14.29 -7.20 4.52
CA TYR A 117 14.93 -8.05 5.52
C TYR A 117 16.17 -8.78 4.99
N LEU A 118 16.10 -9.34 3.78
CA LEU A 118 17.24 -9.98 3.12
C LEU A 118 18.37 -8.99 2.82
N ALA A 119 18.02 -7.78 2.38
CA ALA A 119 18.98 -6.71 2.18
C ALA A 119 19.66 -6.33 3.50
N TYR A 120 18.91 -6.16 4.58
CA TYR A 120 19.44 -5.85 5.90
C TYR A 120 20.49 -6.88 6.36
N ILE A 121 20.16 -8.17 6.29
CA ILE A 121 21.10 -9.25 6.66
C ILE A 121 22.39 -9.18 5.83
N SER A 122 22.27 -8.92 4.52
CA SER A 122 23.40 -8.85 3.60
C SER A 122 24.30 -7.62 3.83
N TYR A 123 23.82 -6.58 4.51
CA TYR A 123 24.62 -5.41 4.87
C TYR A 123 25.27 -5.54 6.26
N THR A 124 24.75 -6.41 7.11
CA THR A 124 25.26 -6.65 8.47
C THR A 124 26.25 -7.82 8.57
N HIS A 125 26.43 -8.59 7.50
CA HIS A 125 27.40 -9.67 7.34
C HIS A 125 28.34 -9.38 6.17
#